data_AF-A0A386ZDA4-F1
#
_entry.id   AF-A0A386ZDA4-F1
#
_cell.length_a   1.000
_cell.length_b   1.000
_cell.length_c   1.000
_cell.angle_alpha   90.00
_cell.angle_beta   90.00
_cell.angle_gamma   90.00
#
_symmetry.space_group_name_H-M   'P 1'
#
loop_
_entity.id
_entity.type
_entity.pdbx_description
1 polymer ?
#
loop_
_entity_poly.entity_id
_entity_poly.type
_entity_poly.pdbx_seq_one_letter_code
_entity_poly.pdbx_strand_id
1 'polypeptide(L)'
;MAGVMRIDPAEVHATADWIDRAAQDLVDEVNAHMRLVRSFLGGDWQGAAATSHETPWADWEDAAHRILTSFQTDSGLLRRVADEHAQTDQRRAATIHQVGSSLDLPEVV
;
A
#
# COMPACT_ATOMS: atom_id res chain seq x y z
N MET A 1 -27.00 8.91 -13.30
CA MET A 1 -26.10 9.98 -12.80
C MET A 1 -24.96 9.30 -12.06
N ALA A 2 -23.88 8.95 -12.76
CA ALA A 2 -22.68 8.45 -12.10
C ALA A 2 -22.00 9.67 -11.45
N GLY A 3 -22.06 9.77 -10.13
CA GLY A 3 -21.35 10.81 -9.39
C GLY A 3 -19.87 10.69 -9.71
N VAL A 4 -19.25 11.76 -10.20
CA VAL A 4 -17.80 11.81 -10.37
C VAL A 4 -17.20 11.62 -8.98
N MET A 5 -16.63 10.45 -8.73
CA MET A 5 -15.87 10.20 -7.51
C MET A 5 -14.64 11.09 -7.57
N ARG A 6 -14.66 12.18 -6.80
CA ARG A 6 -13.52 13.08 -6.68
C ARG A 6 -12.49 12.38 -5.80
N ILE A 7 -11.48 11.81 -6.43
CA ILE A 7 -10.29 11.29 -5.76
C ILE A 7 -9.37 12.49 -5.52
N ASP A 8 -8.92 12.68 -4.27
CA ASP A 8 -7.83 13.59 -3.95
C ASP A 8 -6.50 12.82 -4.00
N PRO A 9 -5.63 13.07 -5.00
CA PRO A 9 -4.35 12.37 -5.12
C PRO A 9 -3.48 12.49 -3.86
N ALA A 10 -3.55 13.62 -3.15
CA ALA A 10 -2.74 13.83 -1.94
C ALA A 10 -3.18 12.91 -0.79
N GLU A 11 -4.50 12.73 -0.61
CA GLU A 11 -5.02 11.79 0.39
C GLU A 11 -4.68 10.33 0.04
N VAL A 12 -4.71 9.97 -1.25
CA VAL A 12 -4.33 8.62 -1.70
C VAL A 12 -2.84 8.35 -1.47
N HIS A 13 -1.95 9.31 -1.78
CA HIS A 13 -0.53 9.19 -1.46
C HIS A 13 -0.29 9.04 0.05
N ALA A 14 -0.94 9.88 0.87
CA ALA A 14 -0.81 9.81 2.32
C ALA A 14 -1.28 8.45 2.86
N THR A 15 -2.37 7.91 2.32
CA THR A 15 -2.88 6.58 2.67
C THR A 15 -1.89 5.49 2.28
N ALA A 16 -1.34 5.55 1.07
CA ALA A 16 -0.35 4.59 0.61
C ALA A 16 0.91 4.60 1.48
N ASP A 17 1.43 5.79 1.83
CA ASP A 17 2.59 5.93 2.69
C ASP A 17 2.33 5.46 4.12
N TRP A 18 1.09 5.59 4.61
CA TRP A 18 0.69 5.03 5.89
C TRP A 18 0.65 3.50 5.85
N ILE A 19 0.02 2.90 4.83
CA ILE A 19 -0.03 1.44 4.67
C ILE A 19 1.37 0.84 4.58
N ASP A 20 2.25 1.46 3.80
CA ASP A 20 3.62 0.98 3.58
C ASP A 20 4.44 0.99 4.87
N ARG A 21 4.35 2.09 5.65
CA ARG A 21 4.99 2.18 6.97
C ARG A 21 4.44 1.16 7.95
N ALA A 22 3.12 1.03 8.04
CA ALA A 22 2.49 0.06 8.92
C ALA A 22 2.87 -1.38 8.55
N ALA A 23 2.96 -1.69 7.25
CA ALA A 23 3.41 -2.99 6.77
C ALA A 23 4.88 -3.25 7.16
N GLN A 24 5.76 -2.26 7.03
CA GLN A 24 7.16 -2.38 7.44
C GLN A 24 7.32 -2.60 8.95
N ASP A 25 6.59 -1.84 9.76
CA ASP A 25 6.61 -2.00 11.22
C ASP A 25 6.15 -3.42 11.61
N LEU A 26 5.08 -3.92 10.97
CA LEU A 26 4.58 -5.28 11.20
C LEU A 26 5.57 -6.37 10.74
N VAL A 27 6.29 -6.16 9.64
CA VAL A 27 7.36 -7.08 9.20
C VAL A 27 8.43 -7.20 10.29
N ASP A 28 8.85 -6.07 10.86
CA ASP A 28 9.87 -6.05 11.90
C ASP A 28 9.40 -6.75 13.18
N GLU A 29 8.13 -6.54 13.57
CA GLU A 29 7.49 -7.22 14.70
C GLU A 29 7.37 -8.74 14.48
N VAL A 30 6.88 -9.18 13.31
CA VAL A 30 6.77 -10.60 12.97
C VAL A 30 8.14 -11.26 12.99
N ASN A 31 9.16 -10.62 12.41
CA ASN A 31 10.52 -11.14 12.41
C ASN A 31 11.10 -11.23 13.83
N ALA A 32 10.81 -10.24 14.69
CA ALA A 32 11.20 -10.28 16.10
C ALA A 32 10.51 -11.42 16.85
N HIS A 33 9.21 -11.60 16.64
CA HIS A 33 8.43 -12.68 17.23
C HIS A 33 8.97 -14.05 16.80
N MET A 34 9.27 -14.23 15.51
CA MET A 34 9.81 -15.49 15.00
C MET A 34 11.20 -15.82 15.53
N ARG A 35 12.04 -14.81 15.82
CA ARG A 35 13.30 -15.04 16.53
C ARG A 35 13.06 -15.58 17.96
N LEU A 36 12.06 -15.06 18.67
CA LEU A 36 11.69 -15.56 20.00
C LEU A 36 11.15 -16.99 19.92
N VAL A 37 10.27 -17.29 18.97
CA VAL A 37 9.74 -18.64 18.73
C VAL A 37 10.86 -19.62 18.45
N ARG A 38 11.79 -19.29 17.55
CA ARG A 38 12.95 -20.15 17.23
C ARG A 38 13.88 -20.33 18.43
N SER A 39 14.08 -19.30 19.25
CA SER A 39 14.84 -19.42 20.51
C SER A 39 14.15 -20.34 21.51
N PHE A 40 12.83 -20.29 21.60
CA PHE A 40 12.04 -21.12 22.51
C PHE A 40 12.00 -22.59 22.08
N LEU A 41 11.74 -22.85 20.79
CA LEU A 41 11.72 -24.20 20.21
C LEU A 41 13.12 -24.82 20.10
N GLY A 42 14.16 -24.00 19.87
CA GLY A 42 15.54 -24.48 19.68
C GLY A 42 16.39 -24.55 20.95
N GLY A 43 15.93 -24.00 22.07
CA GLY A 43 16.67 -23.95 23.34
C GLY A 43 16.24 -25.02 24.34
N ASP A 44 15.16 -24.71 25.08
CA ASP A 44 14.83 -25.42 26.33
C ASP A 44 13.78 -26.53 26.17
N TRP A 45 12.99 -26.50 25.10
CA TRP A 45 11.93 -27.49 24.86
C TRP A 45 12.39 -28.52 23.83
N GLN A 46 12.78 -29.71 24.29
CA GLN A 46 13.24 -30.81 23.44
C GLN A 46 12.23 -31.97 23.42
N GLY A 47 12.19 -32.72 22.32
CA GLY A 47 11.37 -33.92 22.14
C GLY A 47 10.18 -33.74 21.19
N ALA A 48 9.42 -34.83 20.97
CA ALA A 48 8.38 -34.91 19.94
C ALA A 48 7.29 -33.81 20.03
N ALA A 49 7.01 -33.32 21.24
CA ALA A 49 6.07 -32.22 21.46
C ALA A 49 6.62 -30.88 20.91
N ALA A 50 7.90 -30.58 21.09
CA ALA A 50 8.52 -29.36 20.57
C ALA A 50 8.50 -29.35 19.03
N THR A 51 8.89 -30.46 18.42
CA THR A 51 8.89 -30.63 16.95
C THR A 51 7.47 -30.58 16.36
N SER A 52 6.44 -30.92 17.13
CA SER A 52 5.04 -30.89 16.64
C SER A 52 4.52 -29.48 16.34
N HIS A 53 5.20 -28.45 16.87
CA HIS A 53 4.82 -27.05 16.70
C HIS A 53 5.65 -26.33 15.63
N GLU A 54 6.75 -26.92 15.14
CA GLU A 54 7.62 -26.30 14.13
C GLU A 54 6.88 -25.99 12.82
N THR A 55 6.17 -26.98 12.27
CA THR A 55 5.42 -26.80 11.01
C THR A 55 4.32 -25.74 11.14
N PRO A 56 3.43 -25.77 12.16
CA PRO A 56 2.45 -24.70 12.36
C PRO A 56 3.06 -23.30 12.46
N TRP A 57 4.22 -23.14 13.12
CA TRP A 57 4.89 -21.85 13.21
C TRP A 57 5.48 -21.38 11.88
N ALA A 58 6.06 -22.30 11.10
CA ALA A 58 6.52 -21.99 9.75
C ALA A 58 5.37 -21.58 8.82
N ASP A 59 4.26 -22.33 8.86
CA ASP A 59 3.06 -22.02 8.07
C ASP A 59 2.47 -20.64 8.43
N TRP A 60 2.49 -20.31 9.73
CA TRP A 60 2.08 -19.00 10.21
C TRP A 60 3.01 -17.88 9.72
N GLU A 61 4.33 -18.06 9.81
CA GLU A 61 5.32 -17.08 9.33
C GLU A 61 5.13 -16.80 7.83
N ASP A 62 4.99 -17.86 7.03
CA ASP A 62 4.74 -17.76 5.59
C ASP A 62 3.41 -17.06 5.27
N ALA A 63 2.36 -17.33 6.04
CA ALA A 63 1.08 -16.65 5.89
C ALA A 63 1.18 -15.15 6.26
N ALA A 64 1.87 -14.82 7.35
CA ALA A 64 2.08 -13.45 7.78
C ALA A 64 2.85 -12.65 6.73
N HIS A 65 3.97 -13.18 6.22
CA HIS A 65 4.76 -12.51 5.17
C HIS A 65 3.96 -12.30 3.87
N ARG A 66 3.11 -13.25 3.48
CA ARG A 66 2.21 -13.08 2.31
C ARG A 66 1.24 -11.91 2.47
N ILE A 67 0.62 -11.77 3.65
CA ILE A 67 -0.29 -10.65 3.94
C ILE A 67 0.47 -9.33 3.90
N LEU A 68 1.65 -9.25 4.52
CA LEU A 68 2.45 -8.03 4.57
C LEU A 68 2.93 -7.60 3.18
N THR A 69 3.34 -8.57 2.35
CA THR A 69 3.69 -8.33 0.94
C THR A 69 2.50 -7.79 0.14
N SER A 70 1.27 -8.24 0.46
CA SER A 70 0.06 -7.73 -0.20
C SER A 70 -0.20 -6.26 0.14
N PHE A 71 0.02 -5.85 1.40
CA PHE A 71 -0.11 -4.45 1.80
C PHE A 71 0.92 -3.54 1.12
N GLN A 72 2.17 -4.01 1.01
CA GLN A 72 3.20 -3.29 0.25
C GLN A 72 2.82 -3.15 -1.22
N THR A 73 2.29 -4.22 -1.83
CA THR A 73 1.79 -4.21 -3.21
C THR A 73 0.66 -3.20 -3.39
N ASP A 74 -0.34 -3.24 -2.51
CA ASP A 74 -1.49 -2.34 -2.54
C ASP A 74 -1.08 -0.88 -2.36
N SER A 75 -0.14 -0.60 -1.46
CA SER A 75 0.42 0.76 -1.31
C SER A 75 1.07 1.27 -2.61
N GLY A 76 1.78 0.40 -3.33
CA GLY A 76 2.38 0.72 -4.63
C GLY A 76 1.32 1.00 -5.70
N LEU A 77 0.25 0.20 -5.72
CA LEU A 77 -0.88 0.41 -6.62
C LEU A 77 -1.61 1.72 -6.33
N LEU A 78 -1.85 2.04 -5.05
CA LEU A 78 -2.47 3.31 -4.64
C LEU A 78 -1.65 4.51 -5.09
N ARG A 79 -0.32 4.48 -4.90
CA ARG A 79 0.58 5.53 -5.40
C ARG A 79 0.47 5.71 -6.92
N ARG A 80 0.48 4.61 -7.68
CA ARG A 80 0.32 4.65 -9.13
C ARG A 80 -1.02 5.26 -9.54
N VAL A 81 -2.12 4.89 -8.89
CA VAL A 81 -3.45 5.44 -9.18
C VAL A 81 -3.49 6.95 -8.90
N ALA A 82 -2.88 7.41 -7.80
CA ALA A 82 -2.79 8.84 -7.49
C ALA A 82 -2.00 9.61 -8.57
N ASP A 83 -0.85 9.08 -8.99
CA ASP A 83 -0.02 9.67 -10.04
C ASP A 83 -0.78 9.77 -11.38
N GLU A 84 -1.45 8.69 -11.78
CA GLU A 84 -2.24 8.64 -13.02
C GLU A 84 -3.41 9.64 -13.01
N HIS A 85 -4.07 9.79 -11.86
CA HIS A 85 -5.13 10.78 -11.67
C HIS A 85 -4.60 12.22 -11.76
N ALA A 86 -3.51 12.53 -11.05
CA ALA A 86 -2.91 13.86 -11.08
C ALA A 86 -2.45 14.25 -12.49
N GLN A 87 -1.81 13.33 -13.22
CA GLN A 87 -1.39 13.56 -14.61
C GLN A 87 -2.58 13.74 -15.56
N THR A 88 -3.66 12.99 -15.35
CA THR A 88 -4.88 13.12 -16.15
C THR A 88 -5.55 14.48 -15.92
N ASP A 89 -5.61 14.93 -14.67
CA ASP A 89 -6.19 16.23 -14.32
C ASP A 89 -5.37 17.39 -14.90
N GLN A 90 -4.04 17.34 -14.77
CA GLN A 90 -3.14 18.34 -15.36
C GLN A 90 -3.28 18.43 -16.89
N ARG A 91 -3.34 17.29 -17.59
CA ARG A 91 -3.54 17.27 -19.07
C ARG A 91 -4.88 17.86 -19.48
N ARG A 92 -5.94 17.60 -18.72
CA ARG A 92 -7.27 18.18 -18.95
C ARG A 92 -7.26 19.68 -18.70
N ALA A 93 -6.66 20.14 -17.60
CA ALA A 93 -6.53 21.55 -17.28
C ALA A 93 -5.74 22.31 -18.37
N ALA A 94 -4.63 21.74 -18.86
CA ALA A 94 -3.85 22.33 -19.95
C ALA A 94 -4.65 22.42 -21.26
N THR A 95 -5.44 21.38 -21.60
CA THR A 95 -6.30 21.39 -22.79
C THR A 95 -7.41 22.44 -22.65
N ILE A 96 -8.04 22.54 -21.49
CA ILE A 96 -9.07 23.55 -21.21
C ILE A 96 -8.48 24.96 -21.32
N HIS A 97 -7.30 25.20 -20.74
CA HIS A 97 -6.60 26.48 -20.84
C HIS A 97 -6.27 26.83 -22.29
N GLN A 98 -5.77 25.87 -23.07
CA GLN A 98 -5.45 26.07 -24.49
C GLN A 98 -6.70 26.40 -25.31
N VAL A 99 -7.80 25.66 -25.14
CA VAL A 99 -9.07 25.94 -25.83
C VAL A 99 -9.65 27.28 -25.38
N GLY A 100 -9.61 27.58 -24.08
CA GLY A 100 -10.06 28.87 -23.53
C GLY A 100 -9.27 30.05 -24.09
N SER A 101 -7.95 29.93 -24.23
CA SER A 101 -7.10 30.96 -24.84
C SER A 101 -7.29 31.11 -26.36
N SER A 102 -7.83 30.07 -27.02
CA SER A 102 -8.16 30.08 -28.45
C SER A 102 -9.54 30.65 -28.75
N LEU A 103 -10.40 30.77 -27.73
CA LEU A 103 -11.69 31.45 -27.86
C LEU A 103 -11.44 32.94 -27.72
N ASP A 104 -11.13 33.60 -28.85
CA ASP A 104 -11.16 35.05 -28.98
C ASP A 104 -12.63 35.49 -28.84
N LEU A 105 -13.07 35.68 -27.59
CA LEU A 105 -14.44 36.06 -27.28
C LEU A 105 -14.64 37.52 -27.69
N PRO A 106 -15.57 37.83 -28.62
CA PRO A 106 -15.79 39.19 -29.06
C PRO A 106 -16.21 40.08 -27.88
N GLU A 107 -15.67 41.30 -27.85
CA GLU A 107 -16.00 42.30 -26.84
C GLU A 107 -17.51 42.55 -26.86
N VAL A 108 -18.19 42.27 -25.75
CA VAL A 108 -19.64 42.47 -25.63
C VAL A 108 -19.87 43.97 -25.50
N VAL A 109 -20.27 44.61 -26.60
CA VAL A 109 -20.72 46.02 -26.69
C VAL A 109 -22.06 46.20 -25.97
#